data_AF-A0A4S8IFN1-F1
#
_entry.id   AF-A0A4S8IFN1-F1
#
_cell.length_a   1.000
_cell.length_b   1.000
_cell.length_c   1.000
_cell.angle_alpha   90.00
_cell.angle_beta   90.00
_cell.angle_gamma   90.00
#
_symmetry.space_group_name_H-M   'P 1'
#
loop_
_entity.id
_entity.type
_entity.pdbx_description
1 polymer ?
#
loop_
_entity_poly.entity_id
_entity_poly.type
_entity_poly.pdbx_seq_one_letter_code
_entity_poly.pdbx_strand_id
1 'polypeptide(L)'
;MAVAEVSRDLASPGLSSSSIYHSPEVFFKSYAEMEGKFKVFIYPDGDPNTYFQTPRKLTGKYASEGYFFQNIRESRFRTEDPDQADLFFVPISCHKMRGKVSRGVIFLS
;
A
#
# COMPACT_ATOMS: atom_id res chain seq x y z
N MET A 1 17.10 -2.89 -6.53
CA MET A 1 17.67 -3.99 -7.35
C MET A 1 16.70 -4.49 -8.41
N ALA A 2 15.39 -4.66 -8.12
CA ALA A 2 14.40 -5.10 -9.13
C ALA A 2 14.25 -4.17 -10.35
N VAL A 3 14.39 -2.85 -10.17
CA VAL A 3 14.27 -1.87 -11.28
C VAL A 3 15.40 -1.96 -12.32
N ALA A 4 16.58 -2.43 -11.93
CA ALA A 4 17.72 -2.55 -12.84
C ALA A 4 17.64 -3.81 -13.73
N GLU A 5 16.88 -4.83 -13.31
CA GLU A 5 16.63 -6.03 -14.13
C GLU A 5 15.60 -5.75 -15.23
N VAL A 6 14.53 -5.00 -14.92
CA VAL A 6 13.49 -4.62 -15.91
C VAL A 6 14.07 -3.83 -17.09
N SER A 7 15.13 -3.06 -16.89
CA SER A 7 15.79 -2.31 -17.98
C SER A 7 16.58 -3.19 -18.95
N ARG A 8 16.98 -4.41 -18.58
CA ARG A 8 17.77 -5.31 -19.45
C ARG A 8 16.90 -6.11 -20.42
N ASP A 9 15.64 -6.36 -20.08
CA ASP A 9 14.75 -7.21 -20.87
C ASP A 9 14.10 -6.50 -22.08
N LEU A 10 14.29 -5.19 -22.22
CA LEU A 10 13.72 -4.39 -23.32
C LEU A 10 14.60 -4.37 -24.60
N ALA A 11 15.75 -5.02 -24.60
CA ALA A 11 16.72 -5.00 -25.70
C ALA A 11 16.60 -6.19 -26.69
N SER A 12 15.40 -6.75 -26.88
CA SER A 12 15.16 -7.80 -27.88
C SER A 12 14.67 -7.22 -29.22
N PRO A 13 15.38 -7.44 -30.35
CA PRO A 13 15.02 -6.90 -31.65
C PRO A 13 13.96 -7.78 -32.31
N GLY A 14 12.69 -7.60 -31.96
CA GLY A 14 11.62 -8.40 -32.60
C GLY A 14 10.18 -8.15 -32.17
N LEU A 15 9.92 -7.37 -31.11
CA LEU A 15 8.56 -6.96 -30.78
C LEU A 15 8.35 -5.54 -31.30
N SER A 16 7.33 -5.35 -32.16
CA SER A 16 6.80 -4.02 -32.44
C SER A 16 6.37 -3.39 -31.11
N SER A 17 7.24 -2.54 -30.60
CA SER A 17 7.19 -1.99 -29.26
C SER A 17 6.11 -0.92 -29.22
N SER A 18 4.86 -1.35 -28.99
CA SER A 18 4.01 -0.52 -28.16
C SER A 18 4.72 -0.42 -26.82
N SER A 19 5.54 0.61 -26.68
CA SER A 19 6.30 0.88 -25.46
C SER A 19 5.29 0.92 -24.32
N ILE A 20 5.44 0.01 -23.34
CA ILE A 20 4.57 -0.09 -22.16
C ILE A 20 4.44 1.28 -21.46
N TYR A 21 5.49 2.10 -21.58
CA TYR A 21 5.53 3.46 -21.09
C TYR A 21 5.41 4.47 -22.23
N HIS A 22 4.60 5.51 -22.04
CA HIS A 22 4.56 6.66 -22.94
C HIS A 22 5.94 7.36 -23.04
N SER A 23 6.68 7.43 -21.92
CA SER A 23 8.07 7.89 -21.88
C SER A 23 8.80 7.20 -20.72
N PRO A 24 9.65 6.18 -21.01
CA PRO A 24 10.38 5.45 -19.97
C PRO A 24 11.27 6.37 -19.11
N GLU A 25 12.00 7.29 -19.75
CA GLU A 25 12.94 8.18 -19.06
C GLU A 25 12.24 9.09 -18.05
N VAL A 26 11.13 9.71 -18.46
CA VAL A 26 10.32 10.57 -17.58
C VAL A 26 9.72 9.76 -16.44
N PHE A 27 9.22 8.56 -16.72
CA PHE A 27 8.64 7.69 -15.69
C PHE A 27 9.68 7.30 -14.64
N PHE A 28 10.85 6.78 -15.04
CA PHE A 28 11.88 6.34 -14.08
C PHE A 28 12.43 7.50 -13.25
N LYS A 29 12.65 8.66 -13.86
CA LYS A 29 13.07 9.87 -13.13
C LYS A 29 12.02 10.28 -12.10
N SER A 30 10.76 10.39 -12.51
CA SER A 30 9.66 10.79 -11.63
C SER A 30 9.43 9.78 -10.51
N TYR A 31 9.55 8.48 -10.82
CA TYR A 31 9.43 7.41 -9.85
C TYR A 31 10.54 7.46 -8.79
N ALA A 32 11.80 7.67 -9.19
CA ALA A 32 12.91 7.79 -8.26
C ALA A 32 12.76 9.01 -7.33
N GLU A 33 12.28 10.15 -7.87
CA GLU A 33 11.97 11.33 -7.06
C GLU A 33 10.82 11.06 -6.07
N MET A 34 9.77 10.39 -6.52
CA MET A 34 8.62 10.01 -5.70
C MET A 34 9.03 9.01 -4.60
N GLU A 35 9.89 8.03 -4.89
CA GLU A 35 10.42 7.06 -3.91
C GLU A 35 11.16 7.75 -2.76
N GLY A 36 11.87 8.85 -3.03
CA GLY A 36 12.56 9.63 -2.02
C GLY A 36 11.62 10.50 -1.18
N LYS A 37 10.69 11.21 -1.84
CA LYS A 37 9.86 12.26 -1.23
C LYS A 37 8.60 11.73 -0.58
N PHE A 38 7.92 10.75 -1.20
CA PHE A 38 6.62 10.30 -0.76
C PHE A 38 6.74 9.49 0.53
N LYS A 39 6.10 9.98 1.60
CA LYS A 39 6.11 9.33 2.91
C LYS A 39 4.71 9.03 3.42
N VAL A 40 4.56 7.83 3.97
CA VAL A 40 3.32 7.30 4.51
C VAL A 40 3.53 6.99 5.99
N PHE A 41 2.84 7.72 6.86
CA PHE A 41 2.81 7.41 8.27
C PHE A 41 1.73 6.37 8.55
N ILE A 42 2.14 5.24 9.10
CA ILE A 42 1.22 4.17 9.50
C ILE A 42 1.01 4.27 10.99
N TYR A 43 -0.24 4.45 11.40
CA TYR A 43 -0.58 4.46 12.82
C TYR A 43 -0.15 3.13 13.46
N PRO A 44 0.53 3.16 14.62
CA PRO A 44 0.89 1.95 15.33
C PRO A 44 -0.37 1.14 15.65
N ASP A 45 -0.24 -0.19 15.70
CA ASP A 45 -1.34 -1.05 16.12
C ASP A 45 -1.83 -0.57 17.51
N GLY A 46 -3.14 -0.36 17.64
CA GLY A 46 -3.76 0.08 18.88
C GLY A 46 -3.78 -1.02 19.93
N ASP A 47 -4.41 -0.74 21.09
CA ASP A 47 -4.62 -1.73 22.15
C ASP A 47 -5.20 -3.04 21.57
N PRO A 48 -4.75 -4.24 22.00
CA PRO A 48 -5.26 -5.52 21.52
C PRO A 48 -6.78 -5.71 21.61
N ASN A 49 -7.50 -4.86 22.36
CA ASN A 49 -8.95 -4.80 22.45
C ASN A 49 -9.63 -3.89 21.40
N THR A 50 -8.85 -3.12 20.63
CA THR A 50 -9.35 -2.19 19.60
C THR A 50 -9.36 -2.80 18.19
N TYR A 51 -10.11 -2.15 17.28
CA TYR A 51 -10.24 -2.55 15.87
C TYR A 51 -9.01 -2.21 15.01
N PHE A 52 -8.06 -1.45 15.57
CA PHE A 52 -6.82 -1.00 14.94
C PHE A 52 -5.75 -2.09 15.04
N GLN A 53 -5.97 -3.20 14.34
CA GLN A 53 -5.00 -4.28 14.30
C GLN A 53 -4.78 -4.74 12.87
N THR A 54 -3.52 -4.80 12.50
CA THR A 54 -3.06 -5.46 11.29
C THR A 54 -3.63 -6.88 11.22
N PRO A 55 -4.34 -7.26 10.15
CA PRO A 55 -4.87 -8.61 9.99
C PRO A 55 -3.74 -9.65 10.04
N ARG A 56 -3.71 -10.51 11.08
CA ARG A 56 -2.63 -11.51 11.28
C ARG A 56 -2.64 -12.68 10.30
N LYS A 57 -3.72 -12.89 9.54
CA LYS A 57 -3.86 -14.04 8.63
C LYS A 57 -4.38 -13.59 7.28
N LEU A 58 -3.57 -13.76 6.23
CA LEU A 58 -3.93 -13.57 4.83
C LEU A 58 -4.74 -14.78 4.30
N THR A 59 -5.91 -15.05 4.87
CA THR A 59 -6.72 -16.22 4.44
C THR A 59 -8.10 -15.80 3.96
N GLY A 60 -8.46 -16.21 2.73
CA GLY A 60 -9.79 -16.03 2.14
C GLY A 60 -9.92 -14.79 1.25
N LYS A 61 -11.15 -14.27 1.12
CA LYS A 61 -11.54 -13.21 0.16
C LYS A 61 -10.91 -11.82 0.38
N TYR A 62 -10.07 -11.69 1.39
CA TYR A 62 -9.41 -10.43 1.79
C TYR A 62 -7.88 -10.57 1.76
N ALA A 63 -7.36 -11.58 1.05
CA ALA A 63 -5.93 -11.77 0.87
C ALA A 63 -5.27 -10.51 0.26
N SER A 64 -5.95 -9.83 -0.68
CA SER A 64 -5.47 -8.57 -1.27
C SER A 64 -5.30 -7.45 -0.25
N GLU A 65 -6.22 -7.29 0.71
CA GLU A 65 -6.08 -6.32 1.81
C GLU A 65 -4.85 -6.65 2.66
N GLY A 66 -4.68 -7.92 3.04
CA GLY A 66 -3.52 -8.39 3.81
C GLY A 66 -2.19 -8.14 3.10
N TYR A 67 -2.12 -8.41 1.80
CA TYR A 67 -0.92 -8.14 1.00
C TYR A 67 -0.65 -6.64 0.87
N PHE A 68 -1.68 -5.81 0.71
CA PHE A 68 -1.52 -4.37 0.70
C PHE A 68 -0.94 -3.87 2.03
N PHE A 69 -1.47 -4.34 3.16
CA PHE A 69 -0.94 -4.04 4.50
C PHE A 69 0.52 -4.44 4.67
N GLN A 70 0.89 -5.63 4.21
CA GLN A 70 2.27 -6.10 4.30
C GLN A 70 3.18 -5.25 3.42
N ASN A 71 2.80 -5.04 2.16
CA ASN A 71 3.59 -4.27 1.21
C ASN A 71 3.83 -2.84 1.67
N ILE A 72 2.81 -2.14 2.16
CA ILE A 72 2.98 -0.75 2.63
C ILE A 72 3.85 -0.69 3.89
N ARG A 73 3.71 -1.66 4.80
CA ARG A 73 4.49 -1.74 6.05
C ARG A 73 5.96 -2.01 5.81
N GLU A 74 6.29 -2.85 4.83
CA GLU A 74 7.65 -3.20 4.42
C GLU A 74 8.20 -2.23 3.36
N SER A 75 7.39 -1.31 2.85
CA SER A 75 7.80 -0.37 1.82
C SER A 75 8.77 0.70 2.32
N ARG A 76 9.54 1.24 1.38
CA ARG A 76 10.42 2.42 1.57
C ARG A 76 9.66 3.73 1.74
N PHE A 77 8.36 3.71 1.48
CA PHE A 77 7.48 4.86 1.66
C PHE A 77 7.09 5.05 3.13
N ARG A 78 7.24 4.04 3.99
CA ARG A 78 6.87 4.17 5.40
C ARG A 78 7.76 5.19 6.13
N THR A 79 7.14 6.07 6.90
CA THR A 79 7.81 6.95 7.89
C THR A 79 7.29 6.68 9.30
N GLU A 80 8.14 6.91 10.30
CA GLU A 80 7.79 6.94 11.72
C GLU A 80 7.62 8.37 12.25
N ASP A 81 8.02 9.36 11.45
CA ASP A 81 7.83 10.78 11.74
C ASP A 81 6.54 11.27 11.05
N PRO A 82 5.49 11.63 11.81
CA PRO A 82 4.24 12.14 11.24
C PRO A 82 4.40 13.51 10.57
N ASP A 83 5.40 14.32 10.96
CA ASP A 83 5.60 15.65 10.38
C ASP A 83 6.19 15.58 8.97
N GLN A 84 6.81 14.44 8.61
CA GLN A 84 7.33 14.18 7.27
C GLN A 84 6.32 13.49 6.36
N ALA A 85 5.13 13.16 6.86
CA ALA A 85 4.19 12.31 6.13
C ALA A 85 3.30 13.09 5.17
N ASP A 86 3.20 12.60 3.93
CA ASP A 86 2.22 13.07 2.95
C ASP A 86 0.88 12.34 3.08
N LEU A 87 0.91 11.09 3.56
CA LEU A 87 -0.25 10.23 3.72
C LEU A 87 -0.30 9.61 5.13
N PHE A 88 -1.49 9.58 5.72
CA PHE A 88 -1.75 8.89 6.98
C PHE A 88 -2.58 7.64 6.72
N PHE A 89 -2.08 6.49 7.17
CA PHE A 89 -2.73 5.21 6.99
C PHE A 89 -3.10 4.58 8.34
N VAL A 90 -4.39 4.28 8.50
CA VAL A 90 -4.93 3.68 9.72
C VAL A 90 -5.24 2.20 9.46
N PRO A 91 -4.57 1.25 10.14
CA PRO A 91 -4.77 -0.16 9.87
C PRO A 91 -6.05 -0.69 10.51
N ILE A 92 -7.15 -0.64 9.75
CA ILE A 92 -8.47 -1.15 10.17
C ILE A 92 -8.70 -2.56 9.60
N SER A 93 -9.11 -3.50 10.46
CA SER A 93 -9.52 -4.84 10.03
C SER A 93 -11.04 -4.93 9.81
N CYS A 94 -11.47 -4.98 8.55
CA CYS A 94 -12.87 -5.18 8.16
C CYS A 94 -13.51 -6.43 8.80
N HIS A 95 -12.70 -7.48 9.02
CA HIS A 95 -13.15 -8.72 9.65
C HIS A 95 -13.57 -8.56 11.10
N LYS A 96 -12.81 -7.78 11.89
CA LYS A 96 -13.15 -7.53 13.30
C LYS A 96 -14.37 -6.63 13.44
N MET A 97 -14.64 -5.76 12.46
CA MET A 97 -15.82 -4.91 12.46
C MET A 97 -17.13 -5.69 12.21
N ARG A 98 -17.06 -6.83 11.52
CA ARG A 98 -18.25 -7.62 11.12
C ARG A 98 -18.99 -8.29 12.28
N GLY A 99 -18.35 -8.44 13.46
CA GLY A 99 -18.92 -9.15 14.61
C GLY A 99 -19.60 -8.27 15.68
N LYS A 100 -19.51 -6.94 15.58
CA LYS A 100 -19.97 -5.99 16.62
C LYS A 100 -20.82 -4.84 16.10
N VAL A 101 -21.47 -4.98 14.95
CA VAL A 101 -22.67 -4.18 14.65
C VAL A 101 -23.88 -4.96 15.18
N SER A 102 -23.99 -5.02 16.51
CA SER A 102 -25.21 -5.47 17.15
C SER A 102 -26.29 -4.43 16.85
N ARG A 103 -27.29 -4.84 16.06
CA ARG A 103 -28.63 -4.27 15.89
C ARG A 103 -28.89 -2.95 16.65
N GLY A 104 -29.13 -1.89 15.88
CA GLY A 104 -29.93 -0.75 16.34
C GLY A 104 -29.15 0.53 16.64
N VAL A 105 -28.73 1.24 15.59
CA VAL A 105 -28.83 2.71 15.58
C VAL A 105 -29.41 3.08 14.22
N ILE A 106 -30.73 3.24 14.18
CA ILE A 106 -31.44 3.92 13.11
C ILE A 106 -31.02 5.39 13.24
N PHE A 107 -30.29 5.93 12.27
CA PHE A 107 -30.25 7.39 12.11
C PHE A 107 -31.64 7.80 11.62
N LEU A 108 -32.51 8.22 12.53
CA LEU A 108 -33.63 9.08 12.16
C LEU A 108 -33.05 10.47 11.85
N SER A 109 -33.56 11.02 10.75
CA SER A 109 -33.27 12.37 10.24
C SER A 109 -33.87 13.44 11.14
#